data_AF-A0A4Y4JYF3-F1
#
_entry.id   AF-A0A4Y4JYF3-F1
#
_cell.length_a   1.000
_cell.length_b   1.000
_cell.length_c   1.000
_cell.angle_alpha   90.00
_cell.angle_beta   90.00
_cell.angle_gamma   90.00
#
_symmetry.space_group_name_H-M   'P 1'
#
loop_
_entity.id
_entity.type
_entity.pdbx_description
1 polymer ?
#
loop_
_entity_poly.entity_id
_entity_poly.type
_entity_poly.pdbx_seq_one_letter_code
_entity_poly.pdbx_strand_id
1 'polypeptide(L)'
;MARFRALADDQFQPAARELVQGGVVLGDPHRVEDGQDRDTAVNLLGPTLTAVIGLTLHETAYAAEVVRGGILSVDAGQTEAAQALGLGRWRTLRRIVVPQAMRSIVPTAGNMLIGALKGTSIVSVLAVHDLLFSVQLIYNRTYQVIPLLMVATFWYVAVTSVLGAGQYYVERYYARGAARTLPPTPLGRLRLRLIALRARLYRVAAADARPSVGGDR
;
A
#
# COMPACT_ATOMS: atom_id res chain seq x y z
N MET A 1 -31.61 -47.37 -27.94
CA MET A 1 -31.73 -45.94 -28.30
C MET A 1 -32.89 -45.23 -27.59
N ALA A 2 -34.07 -45.84 -27.40
CA ALA A 2 -35.22 -45.18 -26.74
C ALA A 2 -35.08 -44.97 -25.22
N ARG A 3 -34.36 -45.84 -24.49
CA ARG A 3 -34.19 -45.74 -23.02
C ARG A 3 -33.17 -44.69 -22.54
N PHE A 4 -32.34 -44.15 -23.44
CA PHE A 4 -31.36 -43.10 -23.09
C PHE A 4 -31.95 -41.69 -23.27
N ARG A 5 -32.99 -41.54 -24.11
CA ARG A 5 -33.71 -40.28 -24.32
C ARG A 5 -34.69 -39.98 -23.18
N ALA A 6 -35.35 -41.02 -22.64
CA ALA A 6 -36.26 -40.90 -21.51
C ALA A 6 -35.58 -40.49 -20.19
N LEU A 7 -34.30 -40.82 -20.00
CA LEU A 7 -33.53 -40.40 -18.82
C LEU A 7 -33.04 -38.95 -18.89
N ALA A 8 -32.93 -38.39 -20.10
CA ALA A 8 -32.56 -37.00 -20.31
C ALA A 8 -33.77 -36.06 -20.17
N ASP A 9 -34.97 -36.47 -20.56
CA ASP A 9 -36.17 -35.63 -20.41
C ASP A 9 -36.60 -35.48 -18.94
N ASP A 10 -36.50 -36.55 -18.14
CA ASP A 10 -36.93 -36.54 -16.73
C ASP A 10 -36.02 -35.70 -15.81
N GLN A 11 -34.75 -35.49 -16.20
CA GLN A 11 -33.78 -34.71 -15.43
C GLN A 11 -33.90 -33.19 -15.68
N PHE A 12 -34.52 -32.75 -16.78
CA PHE A 12 -34.60 -31.34 -17.18
C PHE A 12 -36.02 -30.74 -17.12
N GLN A 13 -37.07 -31.56 -17.05
CA GLN A 13 -38.45 -31.07 -16.92
C GLN A 13 -38.84 -30.41 -15.59
N PRO A 14 -38.34 -30.81 -14.40
CA PRO A 14 -38.81 -30.21 -13.14
C PRO A 14 -38.38 -28.74 -13.00
N ALA A 15 -37.18 -28.38 -13.48
CA ALA A 15 -36.68 -27.00 -13.47
C ALA A 15 -37.47 -26.07 -14.41
N ALA A 16 -37.95 -26.59 -15.55
CA ALA A 16 -38.77 -25.81 -16.48
C ALA A 16 -40.19 -25.54 -15.95
N ARG A 17 -40.74 -26.44 -15.10
CA ARG A 17 -42.04 -26.24 -14.44
C ARG A 17 -41.98 -25.21 -13.32
N GLU A 18 -40.87 -25.13 -12.59
CA GLU A 18 -40.63 -24.13 -11.54
C GLU A 18 -40.50 -22.71 -12.11
N LEU A 19 -39.89 -22.57 -13.29
CA LEU A 19 -39.80 -21.29 -14.02
C LEU A 19 -41.15 -20.80 -14.57
N VAL A 20 -42.07 -21.71 -14.89
CA VAL A 20 -43.43 -21.35 -15.37
C VAL A 20 -44.40 -21.09 -14.21
N GLN A 21 -44.22 -21.74 -13.06
CA GLN A 21 -45.06 -21.52 -11.86
C GLN A 21 -44.57 -20.35 -10.99
N GLY A 22 -43.28 -20.01 -11.01
CA GLY A 22 -42.71 -18.85 -10.31
C GLY A 22 -42.97 -17.50 -10.98
N GLY A 23 -43.56 -17.47 -12.17
CA GLY A 23 -43.78 -16.27 -12.98
C GLY A 23 -45.15 -15.60 -12.85
N VAL A 24 -46.09 -16.15 -12.05
CA VAL A 24 -47.43 -15.56 -11.86
C VAL A 24 -47.87 -15.75 -10.40
N VAL A 25 -47.21 -15.06 -9.49
CA VAL A 25 -47.79 -14.76 -8.17
C VAL A 25 -48.04 -13.25 -8.17
N LEU A 26 -49.32 -12.88 -8.08
CA LEU A 26 -49.78 -11.51 -7.94
C LEU A 26 -48.88 -10.78 -6.93
N GLY A 27 -48.30 -9.66 -7.37
CA GLY A 27 -47.69 -8.71 -6.44
C GLY A 27 -48.75 -8.25 -5.46
N ASP A 28 -48.57 -8.57 -4.19
CA ASP A 28 -49.22 -7.90 -3.08
C ASP A 28 -48.95 -6.39 -3.22
N PRO A 29 -49.95 -5.53 -3.48
CA PRO A 29 -49.73 -4.10 -3.67
C PRO A 29 -49.34 -3.36 -2.38
N HIS A 30 -49.27 -4.07 -1.25
CA HIS A 30 -48.94 -3.52 0.07
C HIS A 30 -47.51 -3.84 0.55
N ARG A 31 -46.66 -4.44 -0.28
CA ARG A 31 -45.29 -4.84 0.10
C ARG A 31 -44.16 -3.90 -0.36
N VAL A 32 -44.49 -2.62 -0.59
CA VAL A 32 -43.54 -1.64 -1.15
C VAL A 32 -42.64 -0.98 -0.08
N GLU A 33 -42.87 -1.20 1.22
CA GLU A 33 -42.17 -0.43 2.27
C GLU A 33 -40.89 -1.08 2.86
N ASP A 34 -40.59 -2.34 2.57
CA ASP A 34 -39.44 -3.03 3.21
C ASP A 34 -38.09 -2.84 2.49
N GLY A 35 -38.09 -2.28 1.28
CA GLY A 35 -36.88 -2.02 0.48
C GLY A 35 -36.22 -0.67 0.79
N GLN A 36 -37.04 0.36 0.97
CA GLN A 36 -36.57 1.72 1.23
C GLN A 36 -35.81 1.81 2.56
N ASP A 37 -36.25 1.11 3.60
CA ASP A 37 -35.58 1.10 4.91
C ASP A 37 -34.24 0.35 4.89
N ARG A 38 -34.11 -0.70 4.07
CA ARG A 38 -32.83 -1.41 3.88
C ARG A 38 -31.83 -0.54 3.12
N ASP A 39 -32.30 0.15 2.08
CA ASP A 39 -31.46 1.06 1.30
C ASP A 39 -31.04 2.28 2.12
N THR A 40 -31.90 2.74 3.04
CA THR A 40 -31.61 3.83 3.97
C THR A 40 -30.66 3.39 5.08
N ALA A 41 -30.85 2.19 5.65
CA ALA A 41 -29.96 1.61 6.66
C ALA A 41 -28.53 1.35 6.11
N VAL A 42 -28.42 0.96 4.84
CA VAL A 42 -27.13 0.79 4.14
C VAL A 42 -26.54 2.13 3.69
N ASN A 43 -27.36 3.17 3.45
CA ASN A 43 -26.91 4.52 3.08
C ASN A 43 -26.79 5.53 4.23
N LEU A 44 -26.96 5.15 5.49
CA LEU A 44 -26.97 6.10 6.62
C LEU A 44 -25.75 7.04 6.66
N LEU A 45 -24.60 6.55 6.21
CA LEU A 45 -23.33 7.26 6.25
C LEU A 45 -22.93 7.85 4.89
N GLY A 46 -23.55 7.41 3.80
CA GLY A 46 -23.12 7.73 2.43
C GLY A 46 -21.79 7.05 2.05
N PRO A 47 -21.52 6.83 0.74
CA PRO A 47 -20.39 6.01 0.30
C PRO A 47 -19.02 6.50 0.77
N THR A 48 -18.81 7.83 0.77
CA THR A 48 -17.56 8.46 1.21
C THR A 48 -17.27 8.21 2.68
N LEU A 49 -18.27 8.34 3.57
CA LEU A 49 -18.05 8.15 5.00
C LEU A 49 -17.83 6.67 5.33
N THR A 50 -18.58 5.77 4.68
CA THR A 50 -18.40 4.31 4.80
C THR A 50 -16.99 3.90 4.38
N ALA A 51 -16.51 4.43 3.25
CA ALA A 51 -15.14 4.25 2.77
C ALA A 51 -14.10 4.76 3.78
N VAL A 52 -14.29 5.97 4.30
CA VAL A 52 -13.38 6.57 5.30
C VAL A 52 -13.34 5.74 6.57
N ILE A 53 -14.47 5.31 7.09
CA ILE A 53 -14.54 4.50 8.33
C ILE A 53 -13.89 3.13 8.10
N GLY A 54 -14.23 2.44 7.01
CA GLY A 54 -13.65 1.14 6.68
C GLY A 54 -12.14 1.19 6.53
N LEU A 55 -11.64 2.17 5.77
CA LEU A 55 -10.20 2.38 5.58
C LEU A 55 -9.51 2.78 6.89
N THR A 56 -10.09 3.70 7.65
CA THR A 56 -9.50 4.16 8.92
C THR A 56 -9.42 3.04 9.94
N LEU A 57 -10.47 2.23 10.07
CA LEU A 57 -10.49 1.09 10.99
C LEU A 57 -9.45 0.03 10.61
N HIS A 58 -9.32 -0.25 9.31
CA HIS A 58 -8.31 -1.16 8.79
C HIS A 58 -6.88 -0.66 9.11
N GLU A 59 -6.59 0.59 8.76
CA GLU A 59 -5.26 1.18 8.95
C GLU A 59 -4.90 1.37 10.43
N THR A 60 -5.86 1.74 11.28
CA THR A 60 -5.61 1.91 12.72
C THR A 60 -5.32 0.60 13.43
N ALA A 61 -5.96 -0.51 13.03
CA ALA A 61 -5.64 -1.83 13.57
C ALA A 61 -4.19 -2.22 13.26
N TYR A 62 -3.74 -2.02 12.01
CA TYR A 62 -2.35 -2.28 11.64
C TYR A 62 -1.39 -1.30 12.34
N ALA A 63 -1.76 -0.02 12.43
CA ALA A 63 -0.94 1.00 13.10
C ALA A 63 -0.73 0.69 14.59
N ALA A 64 -1.76 0.18 15.27
CA ALA A 64 -1.67 -0.21 16.68
C ALA A 64 -0.64 -1.33 16.88
N GLU A 65 -0.61 -2.33 15.98
CA GLU A 65 0.35 -3.42 16.04
C GLU A 65 1.78 -2.94 15.76
N VAL A 66 1.95 -2.02 14.81
CA VAL A 66 3.25 -1.39 14.53
C VAL A 66 3.75 -0.60 15.74
N VAL A 67 2.89 0.20 16.37
CA VAL A 67 3.24 0.95 17.59
C VAL A 67 3.59 0.00 18.73
N ARG A 68 2.79 -1.06 18.93
CA ARG A 68 3.03 -2.10 19.95
C ARG A 68 4.37 -2.79 19.72
N GLY A 69 4.63 -3.28 18.51
CA GLY A 69 5.88 -3.92 18.14
C GLY A 69 7.07 -2.97 18.27
N GLY A 70 6.89 -1.69 17.94
CA GLY A 70 7.91 -0.66 18.12
C GLY A 70 8.29 -0.42 19.58
N ILE A 71 7.30 -0.33 20.48
CA ILE A 71 7.54 -0.18 21.92
C ILE A 71 8.24 -1.43 22.48
N LEU A 72 7.78 -2.63 22.09
CA LEU A 72 8.37 -3.90 22.53
C LEU A 72 9.78 -4.16 21.98
N SER A 73 10.17 -3.47 20.90
CA SER A 73 11.53 -3.58 20.35
C SER A 73 12.61 -2.89 21.19
N VAL A 74 12.22 -2.08 22.19
CA VAL A 74 13.14 -1.41 23.10
C VAL A 74 13.58 -2.37 24.20
N ASP A 75 14.89 -2.44 24.46
CA ASP A 75 15.47 -3.30 25.50
C ASP A 75 14.86 -3.01 26.88
N ALA A 76 14.36 -4.07 27.54
CA ALA A 76 13.78 -4.00 28.88
C ALA A 76 14.78 -3.42 29.91
N GLY A 77 16.08 -3.66 29.73
CA GLY A 77 17.14 -3.11 30.58
C GLY A 77 17.15 -1.57 30.63
N GLN A 78 16.70 -0.88 29.58
CA GLN A 78 16.54 0.57 29.57
C GLN A 78 15.47 1.02 30.56
N THR A 79 14.37 0.26 30.65
CA THR A 79 13.26 0.56 31.57
C THR A 79 13.60 0.19 33.00
N GLU A 80 14.34 -0.91 33.22
CA GLU A 80 14.83 -1.33 34.54
C GLU A 80 15.87 -0.34 35.08
N ALA A 81 16.82 0.08 34.25
CA ALA A 81 17.81 1.10 34.62
C ALA A 81 17.16 2.44 34.97
N ALA A 82 16.17 2.87 34.18
CA ALA A 82 15.42 4.09 34.46
C ALA A 82 14.68 4.02 35.82
N GLN A 83 14.11 2.86 36.15
CA GLN A 83 13.46 2.63 37.43
C GLN A 83 14.47 2.61 38.59
N ALA A 84 15.65 2.02 38.41
CA ALA A 84 16.74 2.05 39.39
C ALA A 84 17.24 3.47 39.69
N LEU A 85 17.15 4.37 38.71
CA LEU A 85 17.44 5.81 38.85
C LEU A 85 16.26 6.63 39.41
N GLY A 86 15.16 5.98 39.81
CA GLY A 86 13.98 6.65 40.37
C GLY A 86 13.14 7.44 39.35
N LEU A 87 13.28 7.18 38.05
CA LEU A 87 12.46 7.83 37.02
C LEU A 87 11.04 7.27 37.01
N GLY A 88 10.05 8.16 37.09
CA GLY A 88 8.64 7.79 36.96
C GLY A 88 8.30 7.29 35.55
N ARG A 89 7.29 6.40 35.47
CA ARG A 89 6.85 5.72 34.22
C ARG A 89 6.66 6.66 33.04
N TRP A 90 6.01 7.81 33.25
CA TRP A 90 5.79 8.80 32.18
C TRP A 90 7.09 9.43 31.65
N ARG A 91 8.07 9.68 32.53
CA ARG A 91 9.38 10.21 32.11
C ARG A 91 10.15 9.16 31.33
N THR A 92 10.16 7.92 31.81
CA THR A 92 10.77 6.77 31.13
C THR A 92 10.16 6.57 29.74
N LEU A 93 8.82 6.59 29.64
CA LEU A 93 8.14 6.45 28.36
C LEU A 93 8.52 7.57 27.38
N ARG A 94 8.35 8.84 27.75
CA ARG A 94 8.55 9.97 26.82
C ARG A 94 10.02 10.25 26.47
N ARG A 95 10.95 10.06 27.41
CA ARG A 95 12.35 10.44 27.21
C ARG A 95 13.25 9.28 26.80
N ILE A 96 12.86 8.04 27.07
CA ILE A 96 13.70 6.85 26.83
C ILE A 96 13.04 5.94 25.80
N VAL A 97 11.86 5.41 26.10
CA VAL A 97 11.22 4.37 25.26
C VAL A 97 10.72 4.92 23.94
N VAL A 98 9.90 5.98 23.94
CA VAL A 98 9.30 6.54 22.72
C VAL A 98 10.36 6.97 21.70
N PRO A 99 11.41 7.74 22.05
CA PRO A 99 12.43 8.14 21.07
C PRO A 99 13.21 6.96 20.46
N GLN A 100 13.29 5.82 21.18
CA GLN A 100 13.92 4.61 20.67
C GLN A 100 12.96 3.82 19.78
N ALA A 101 11.72 3.61 20.23
CA ALA A 101 10.65 2.94 19.49
C ALA A 101 10.31 3.64 18.17
N MET A 102 10.34 4.98 18.13
CA MET A 102 10.06 5.74 16.90
C MET A 102 10.99 5.37 15.73
N ARG A 103 12.18 4.83 16.00
CA ARG A 103 13.14 4.43 14.97
C ARG A 103 12.67 3.22 14.16
N SER A 104 11.86 2.34 14.75
CA SER A 104 11.25 1.18 14.07
C SER A 104 9.82 1.48 13.61
N ILE A 105 9.07 2.29 14.36
CA ILE A 105 7.68 2.68 14.02
C ILE A 105 7.65 3.53 12.75
N VAL A 106 8.49 4.56 12.64
CA VAL A 106 8.39 5.56 11.57
C VAL A 106 8.64 4.99 10.16
N PRO A 107 9.69 4.19 9.91
CA PRO A 107 9.88 3.57 8.60
C PRO A 107 8.67 2.71 8.18
N THR A 108 8.13 1.97 9.14
CA THR A 108 6.96 1.10 8.91
C THR A 108 5.70 1.92 8.61
N ALA A 109 5.46 2.99 9.38
CA ALA A 109 4.34 3.90 9.16
C ALA A 109 4.41 4.62 7.80
N GLY A 110 5.62 4.93 7.31
CA GLY A 110 5.80 5.45 5.96
C GLY A 110 5.33 4.46 4.88
N ASN A 111 5.71 3.19 5.01
CA ASN A 111 5.26 2.14 4.09
C ASN A 111 3.74 1.96 4.14
N MET A 112 3.14 2.01 5.34
CA MET A 112 1.69 1.98 5.49
C MET A 112 1.01 3.14 4.77
N LEU A 113 1.52 4.37 4.90
CA LEU A 113 0.95 5.53 4.21
C LEU A 113 0.95 5.36 2.69
N ILE A 114 2.03 4.83 2.12
CA ILE A 114 2.10 4.51 0.69
C ILE A 114 1.10 3.40 0.33
N GLY A 115 0.92 2.41 1.20
CA GLY A 115 -0.09 1.36 1.08
C GLY A 115 -1.50 1.94 1.07
N ALA A 116 -1.84 2.76 2.05
CA ALA A 116 -3.14 3.41 2.20
C ALA A 116 -3.49 4.27 0.97
N LEU A 117 -2.52 5.01 0.41
CA LEU A 117 -2.71 5.79 -0.82
C LEU A 117 -3.08 4.91 -2.03
N LYS A 118 -2.52 3.70 -2.11
CA LYS A 118 -2.92 2.72 -3.14
C LYS A 118 -4.24 2.06 -2.80
N GLY A 119 -4.53 1.88 -1.51
CA GLY A 119 -5.79 1.34 -1.00
C GLY A 119 -6.98 2.24 -1.31
N THR A 120 -6.84 3.57 -1.23
CA THR A 120 -7.90 4.53 -1.60
C THR A 120 -8.35 4.37 -3.06
N SER A 121 -7.45 3.93 -3.93
CA SER A 121 -7.74 3.66 -5.34
C SER A 121 -8.68 2.48 -5.55
N ILE A 122 -8.59 1.46 -4.71
CA ILE A 122 -9.52 0.31 -4.76
C ILE A 122 -10.92 0.77 -4.33
N VAL A 123 -10.97 1.71 -3.38
CA VAL A 123 -12.20 2.29 -2.84
C VAL A 123 -12.88 3.26 -3.81
N SER A 124 -12.22 3.67 -4.90
CA SER A 124 -12.82 4.50 -5.97
C SER A 124 -14.06 3.85 -6.60
N VAL A 125 -14.16 2.51 -6.53
CA VAL A 125 -15.31 1.73 -7.00
C VAL A 125 -16.59 2.08 -6.21
N LEU A 126 -16.45 2.56 -4.96
CA LEU A 126 -17.54 3.04 -4.11
C LEU A 126 -17.89 4.52 -4.37
N ALA A 127 -17.61 5.04 -5.56
CA ALA A 127 -17.87 6.44 -5.97
C ALA A 127 -17.19 7.51 -5.09
N VAL A 128 -16.08 7.16 -4.43
CA VAL A 128 -15.22 8.15 -3.77
C VAL A 128 -14.42 8.88 -4.83
N HIS A 129 -14.50 10.22 -4.83
CA HIS A 129 -13.80 11.09 -5.76
C HIS A 129 -12.28 11.06 -5.54
N ASP A 130 -11.60 10.10 -6.16
CA ASP A 130 -10.16 9.99 -6.20
C ASP A 130 -9.62 10.16 -7.64
N LEU A 131 -8.31 9.89 -7.84
CA LEU A 131 -7.67 10.01 -9.15
C LEU A 131 -8.21 8.99 -10.16
N LEU A 132 -8.48 7.75 -9.74
CA LEU A 132 -9.00 6.72 -10.63
C LEU A 132 -10.45 7.03 -11.03
N PHE A 133 -11.27 7.47 -10.08
CA PHE A 133 -12.63 7.93 -10.32
C PHE A 133 -12.69 9.09 -11.33
N SER A 134 -11.80 10.07 -11.18
CA SER A 134 -11.71 11.21 -12.12
C SER A 134 -11.37 10.74 -13.54
N VAL A 135 -10.44 9.79 -13.67
CA VAL A 135 -10.09 9.15 -14.94
C VAL A 135 -11.27 8.40 -15.55
N GLN A 136 -12.03 7.67 -14.72
CA GLN A 136 -13.24 6.95 -15.12
C GLN A 136 -14.33 7.88 -15.66
N LEU A 137 -14.58 9.00 -15.00
CA LEU A 137 -15.56 9.99 -15.48
C LEU A 137 -15.21 10.52 -16.88
N ILE A 138 -13.92 10.77 -17.14
CA ILE A 138 -13.47 11.32 -18.42
C ILE A 138 -13.57 10.27 -19.51
N TYR A 139 -13.02 9.06 -19.30
CA TYR A 139 -13.02 8.05 -20.36
C TYR A 139 -14.42 7.55 -20.68
N ASN A 140 -15.37 7.59 -19.73
CA ASN A 140 -16.76 7.22 -20.01
C ASN A 140 -17.45 8.22 -20.96
N ARG A 141 -16.92 9.46 -21.07
CA ARG A 141 -17.41 10.48 -22.00
C ARG A 141 -16.66 10.49 -23.32
N THR A 142 -15.33 10.32 -23.28
CA THR A 142 -14.47 10.39 -24.48
C THR A 142 -14.21 9.02 -25.13
N TYR A 143 -14.58 7.93 -24.47
CA TYR A 143 -14.30 6.54 -24.87
C TYR A 143 -12.81 6.20 -25.06
N GLN A 144 -11.92 7.04 -24.51
CA GLN A 144 -10.46 6.86 -24.58
C GLN A 144 -9.91 6.12 -23.36
N VAL A 145 -10.31 4.86 -23.18
CA VAL A 145 -9.98 4.06 -21.99
C VAL A 145 -8.46 3.85 -21.83
N ILE A 146 -7.79 3.32 -22.86
CA ILE A 146 -6.35 2.97 -22.78
C ILE A 146 -5.47 4.20 -22.49
N PRO A 147 -5.59 5.33 -23.23
CA PRO A 147 -4.77 6.51 -22.98
C PRO A 147 -4.96 7.09 -21.56
N LEU A 148 -6.21 7.15 -21.09
CA LEU A 148 -6.52 7.73 -19.77
C LEU A 148 -6.05 6.83 -18.62
N LEU A 149 -6.09 5.51 -18.78
CA LEU A 149 -5.48 4.59 -17.80
C LEU A 149 -3.95 4.73 -17.74
N MET A 150 -3.27 4.95 -18.87
CA MET A 150 -1.82 5.23 -18.84
C MET A 150 -1.48 6.51 -18.09
N VAL A 151 -2.28 7.57 -18.27
CA VAL A 151 -2.15 8.82 -17.50
C VAL A 151 -2.36 8.57 -16.01
N ALA A 152 -3.37 7.76 -15.66
CA ALA A 152 -3.61 7.38 -14.27
C ALA A 152 -2.40 6.67 -13.66
N THR A 153 -1.85 5.68 -14.37
CA THR A 153 -0.64 4.94 -13.94
C THR A 153 0.54 5.89 -13.75
N PHE A 154 0.76 6.81 -14.69
CA PHE A 154 1.83 7.80 -14.57
C PHE A 154 1.69 8.65 -13.30
N TRP A 155 0.49 9.15 -13.01
CA TRP A 155 0.25 9.93 -11.80
C TRP A 155 0.42 9.10 -10.52
N TYR A 156 -0.05 7.86 -10.49
CA TYR A 156 0.17 6.97 -9.35
C TYR A 156 1.65 6.71 -9.09
N VAL A 157 2.44 6.49 -10.15
CA VAL A 157 3.89 6.33 -10.04
C VAL A 157 4.56 7.61 -9.56
N ALA A 158 4.17 8.77 -10.10
CA ALA A 158 4.71 10.07 -9.70
C ALA A 158 4.46 10.35 -8.21
N VAL A 159 3.21 10.20 -7.76
CA VAL A 159 2.83 10.40 -6.35
C VAL A 159 3.54 9.40 -5.44
N THR A 160 3.52 8.11 -5.78
CA THR A 160 4.23 7.08 -5.00
C THR A 160 5.73 7.36 -4.91
N SER A 161 6.34 7.87 -5.97
CA SER A 161 7.76 8.23 -5.98
C SER A 161 8.07 9.44 -5.07
N VAL A 162 7.20 10.45 -5.07
CA VAL A 162 7.31 11.61 -4.17
C VAL A 162 7.16 11.18 -2.71
N LEU A 163 6.17 10.35 -2.38
CA LEU A 163 6.01 9.80 -1.04
C LEU A 163 7.21 8.95 -0.62
N GLY A 164 7.70 8.09 -1.52
CA GLY A 164 8.90 7.28 -1.27
C GLY A 164 10.14 8.12 -1.01
N ALA A 165 10.31 9.23 -1.73
CA ALA A 165 11.37 10.20 -1.45
C ALA A 165 11.19 10.86 -0.07
N GLY A 166 9.96 11.27 0.27
CA GLY A 166 9.63 11.78 1.61
C GLY A 166 9.96 10.79 2.72
N GLN A 167 9.53 9.53 2.56
CA GLN A 167 9.84 8.43 3.47
C GLN A 167 11.35 8.26 3.64
N TYR A 168 12.13 8.29 2.55
CA TYR A 168 13.59 8.19 2.62
C TYR A 168 14.22 9.28 3.51
N TYR A 169 13.75 10.53 3.42
CA TYR A 169 14.25 11.61 4.27
C TYR A 169 13.83 11.45 5.74
N VAL A 170 12.60 11.02 5.97
CA VAL A 170 12.06 10.77 7.31
C VAL A 170 12.81 9.60 7.98
N GLU A 171 12.96 8.46 7.30
CA GLU A 171 13.75 7.33 7.77
C GLU A 171 15.16 7.76 8.15
N ARG A 172 15.79 8.58 7.31
CA ARG A 172 17.14 9.08 7.58
C ARG A 172 17.21 10.01 8.79
N TYR A 173 16.16 10.76 9.09
CA TYR A 173 16.09 11.56 10.31
C TYR A 173 16.09 10.67 11.56
N TYR A 174 15.27 9.62 11.58
CA TYR A 174 15.15 8.71 12.72
C TYR A 174 16.29 7.68 12.80
N ALA A 175 16.98 7.39 11.69
CA ALA A 175 18.13 6.48 11.65
C ALA A 175 19.43 7.07 12.26
N ARG A 176 19.46 8.35 12.67
CA ARG A 176 20.67 9.07 13.13
C ARG A 176 21.31 8.58 14.43
N GLY A 177 20.88 7.47 15.00
CA GLY A 177 21.43 6.94 16.26
C GLY A 177 21.80 5.45 16.27
N ALA A 178 21.58 4.70 15.18
CA ALA A 178 21.76 3.25 15.16
C ALA A 178 23.07 2.78 14.51
N ALA A 179 23.58 3.53 13.52
CA ALA A 179 24.76 3.12 12.77
C ALA A 179 25.98 3.97 13.16
N ARG A 180 27.04 3.33 13.66
CA ARG A 180 28.38 3.93 13.79
C ARG A 180 28.90 4.49 12.44
N THR A 181 28.33 4.04 11.32
CA THR A 181 28.57 4.54 9.97
C THR A 181 27.24 4.68 9.21
N LEU A 182 26.83 5.90 8.87
CA LEU A 182 25.62 6.13 8.07
C LEU A 182 25.80 5.49 6.68
N PRO A 183 24.83 4.70 6.16
CA PRO A 183 24.90 4.19 4.80
C PRO A 183 25.02 5.37 3.81
N PRO A 184 25.91 5.28 2.80
CA PRO A 184 26.22 6.40 1.92
C PRO A 184 24.97 6.87 1.18
N THR A 185 24.86 8.21 1.06
CA THR A 185 23.76 8.88 0.35
C THR A 185 23.64 8.35 -1.07
N PRO A 186 22.46 8.35 -1.70
CA PRO A 186 22.31 7.94 -3.10
C PRO A 186 23.26 8.74 -4.02
N LEU A 187 23.41 10.04 -3.77
CA LEU A 187 24.41 10.88 -4.44
C LEU A 187 25.85 10.50 -4.09
N GLY A 188 26.11 10.05 -2.87
CA GLY A 188 27.41 9.52 -2.42
C GLY A 188 27.75 8.20 -3.07
N ARG A 189 26.78 7.29 -3.24
CA ARG A 189 26.93 6.05 -4.01
C ARG A 189 27.18 6.35 -5.48
N LEU A 190 26.48 7.32 -6.05
CA LEU A 190 26.70 7.76 -7.42
C LEU A 190 28.12 8.34 -7.58
N ARG A 191 28.55 9.21 -6.66
CA ARG A 191 29.90 9.77 -6.66
C ARG A 191 30.97 8.68 -6.53
N LEU A 192 30.78 7.71 -5.64
CA LEU A 192 31.70 6.57 -5.47
C LEU A 192 31.75 5.69 -6.73
N ARG A 193 30.59 5.44 -7.38
CA ARG A 193 30.53 4.72 -8.65
C ARG A 193 31.25 5.47 -9.77
N LEU A 194 31.10 6.80 -9.84
CA LEU A 194 31.79 7.64 -10.82
C LEU A 194 33.30 7.66 -10.58
N ILE A 195 33.74 7.76 -9.33
CA ILE A 195 35.17 7.70 -8.96
C ILE A 195 35.75 6.32 -9.31
N ALA A 196 35.04 5.23 -9.01
CA ALA A 196 35.46 3.88 -9.35
C ALA A 196 35.54 3.66 -10.87
N LEU A 197 34.56 4.17 -11.62
CA LEU A 197 34.55 4.13 -13.08
C LEU A 197 35.74 4.90 -13.66
N ARG A 198 35.97 6.13 -13.18
CA ARG A 198 37.11 6.97 -13.58
C ARG A 198 38.45 6.28 -13.30
N ALA A 199 38.61 5.67 -12.12
CA ALA A 199 39.83 4.94 -11.78
C ALA A 199 40.04 3.70 -12.68
N ARG A 200 38.96 3.00 -13.06
CA ARG A 200 39.02 1.88 -14.00
C ARG A 200 39.46 2.33 -15.39
N LEU A 201 38.93 3.45 -15.88
CA LEU A 201 39.30 4.02 -17.17
C LEU A 201 40.77 4.46 -17.21
N TYR A 202 41.28 5.09 -16.14
CA TYR A 202 42.71 5.44 -16.08
C TYR A 202 43.62 4.22 -16.06
N ARG A 203 43.24 3.12 -15.38
CA ARG A 203 44.04 1.88 -15.38
C ARG A 203 44.10 1.23 -16.74
N VAL A 204 43.00 1.25 -17.49
CA VAL A 204 42.96 0.71 -18.87
C VAL A 204 43.83 1.57 -19.78
N ALA A 205 43.67 2.90 -19.75
CA ALA A 205 44.50 3.82 -20.53
C ALA A 205 46.00 3.72 -20.19
N ALA A 206 46.35 3.50 -18.92
CA ALA A 206 47.74 3.30 -18.48
C ALA A 206 48.30 1.91 -18.82
N ALA A 207 47.45 0.91 -19.09
CA ALA A 207 47.88 -0.40 -19.56
C ALA A 207 48.26 -0.37 -21.04
N ASP A 208 47.51 0.40 -21.85
CA ASP A 208 47.80 0.61 -23.28
C ASP A 208 49.04 1.49 -23.52
N ALA A 209 49.41 2.32 -22.54
CA ALA A 209 50.58 3.19 -22.61
C ALA A 209 51.90 2.49 -22.25
N ARG A 210 51.89 1.20 -21.90
CA ARG A 210 53.14 0.44 -21.67
C ARG A 210 53.80 0.21 -23.03
N PRO A 211 55.00 0.76 -23.29
CA PRO A 211 55.73 0.40 -24.49
C PRO A 211 55.99 -1.10 -24.40
N SER A 212 55.66 -1.84 -25.47
CA SER A 212 56.18 -3.18 -25.64
C SER A 212 57.70 -3.06 -25.60
N VAL A 213 58.30 -3.42 -24.47
CA VAL A 213 59.74 -3.66 -24.37
C VAL A 213 59.99 -4.82 -25.31
N GLY A 214 60.25 -4.45 -26.57
CA GLY A 214 60.69 -5.34 -27.62
C GLY A 214 61.97 -5.99 -27.14
N GLY A 215 61.98 -7.31 -27.18
CA GLY A 215 63.12 -8.10 -26.75
C GLY A 215 64.33 -7.75 -27.60
N ASP A 216 65.41 -7.41 -26.91
CA ASP A 216 66.74 -7.46 -27.49
C ASP A 216 67.05 -8.93 -27.83
N ARG A 217 67.22 -9.18 -29.13
CA ARG A 217 68.05 -10.25 -29.67
C ARG A 217 69.01 -9.63 -30.67
#